data_AF-A0A101GBR8-F1
#
_entry.id   AF-A0A101GBR8-F1
#
_cell.length_a   1.000
_cell.length_b   1.000
_cell.length_c   1.000
_cell.angle_alpha   90.00
_cell.angle_beta   90.00
_cell.angle_gamma   90.00
#
_symmetry.space_group_name_H-M   'P 1'
#
loop_
_entity.id
_entity.type
_entity.pdbx_description
1 polymer ?
#
loop_
_entity_poly.entity_id
_entity_poly.type
_entity_poly.pdbx_seq_one_letter_code
_entity_poly.pdbx_strand_id
1 'polypeptide(L)'
;MLVKWLLMCLLLPVILTGQEVEPSVDSYKNPRTAVLCSALFPGAGQIYNGKWLKAGILSGLEGYTLYRAHIFHEDYQRDRTDTEAQINRNKHLWYAAGVYVYSMLDAYVDAHLSSFPVGNLAFDPVNRSLQFALILEF
;
A
#
# COMPACT_ATOMS: atom_id res chain seq x y z
N MET A 1 13.87 6.08 29.12
CA MET A 1 13.93 6.64 27.75
C MET A 1 14.84 5.84 26.81
N LEU A 2 15.99 5.32 27.26
CA LEU A 2 16.95 4.54 26.44
C LEU A 2 16.38 3.28 25.75
N VAL A 3 15.58 2.47 26.45
CA VAL A 3 15.04 1.19 25.95
C VAL A 3 14.10 1.39 24.75
N LYS A 4 13.40 2.54 24.71
CA LYS A 4 12.48 2.90 23.63
C LYS A 4 13.21 3.25 22.33
N TRP A 5 14.37 3.92 22.45
CA TRP A 5 15.25 4.21 21.31
C TRP A 5 15.97 2.94 20.81
N LEU A 6 16.34 2.05 21.71
CA LEU A 6 17.01 0.79 21.38
C LEU A 6 16.08 -0.17 20.60
N LEU A 7 14.80 -0.23 20.98
CA LEU A 7 13.75 -0.93 20.21
C LEU A 7 13.48 -0.31 18.83
N MET A 8 13.53 1.03 18.72
CA MET A 8 13.37 1.71 17.42
C MET A 8 14.56 1.44 16.48
N CYS A 9 15.79 1.41 17.00
CA CYS A 9 16.98 1.09 16.21
C CYS A 9 17.04 -0.38 15.75
N LEU A 10 16.42 -1.30 16.50
CA LEU A 10 16.37 -2.73 16.17
C LEU A 10 15.30 -3.04 15.11
N LEU A 11 14.23 -2.23 15.04
CA LEU A 11 13.16 -2.36 14.04
C LEU A 11 13.44 -1.62 12.72
N LEU A 12 14.26 -0.56 12.75
CA LEU A 12 14.64 0.22 11.56
C LEU A 12 15.27 -0.61 10.42
N PRO A 13 16.22 -1.54 10.67
CA PRO A 13 16.81 -2.32 9.59
C PRO A 13 15.82 -3.30 8.94
N VAL A 14 14.80 -3.80 9.68
CA VAL A 14 13.74 -4.65 9.11
C VAL A 14 12.87 -3.89 8.11
N ILE A 15 12.70 -2.58 8.31
CA ILE A 15 11.96 -1.69 7.39
C ILE A 15 12.82 -1.33 6.17
N LEU A 16 14.14 -1.24 6.33
CA LEU A 16 15.10 -0.87 5.27
C LEU A 16 15.56 -2.07 4.42
N THR A 17 15.52 -3.30 4.94
CA THR A 17 15.80 -4.52 4.17
C THR A 17 14.57 -5.12 3.51
N GLY A 18 13.51 -4.32 3.32
CA GLY A 18 12.40 -4.68 2.43
C GLY A 18 12.91 -4.77 1.00
N GLN A 19 13.48 -5.93 0.65
CA GLN A 19 13.96 -6.21 -0.70
C GLN A 19 12.84 -5.95 -1.70
N GLU A 20 13.04 -4.95 -2.55
CA GLU A 20 12.31 -4.86 -3.81
C GLU A 20 12.74 -6.08 -4.63
N VAL A 21 11.88 -7.09 -4.65
CA VAL A 21 12.01 -8.18 -5.62
C VAL A 21 11.67 -7.57 -6.96
N GLU A 22 12.71 -7.23 -7.73
CA GLU A 22 12.62 -6.89 -9.15
C GLU A 22 11.65 -7.86 -9.82
N PRO A 23 10.55 -7.38 -10.43
CA PRO A 23 9.56 -8.26 -11.03
C PRO A 23 10.25 -9.04 -12.16
N SER A 24 10.25 -10.37 -12.06
CA SER A 24 10.69 -11.23 -13.14
C SER A 24 9.94 -10.85 -14.41
N VAL A 25 10.66 -10.72 -15.52
CA VAL A 25 10.22 -10.19 -16.84
C VAL A 25 8.93 -10.84 -17.38
N ASP A 26 8.51 -12.00 -16.86
CA ASP A 26 7.32 -12.74 -17.31
C ASP A 26 6.11 -12.73 -16.34
N SER A 27 6.09 -11.90 -15.29
CA SER A 27 4.99 -11.97 -14.29
C SER A 27 3.75 -11.17 -14.72
N TYR A 28 2.97 -11.71 -15.65
CA TYR A 28 1.60 -11.25 -15.91
C TYR A 28 0.75 -11.40 -14.63
N LYS A 29 0.43 -10.28 -13.97
CA LYS A 29 -0.39 -10.27 -12.75
C LYS A 29 -1.83 -9.92 -13.11
N ASN A 30 -2.77 -10.82 -12.79
CA ASN A 30 -4.17 -10.60 -13.07
C ASN A 30 -4.73 -9.53 -12.12
N PRO A 31 -5.21 -8.36 -12.62
CA PRO A 31 -5.69 -7.27 -11.78
C PRO A 31 -6.87 -7.66 -10.90
N ARG A 32 -7.69 -8.61 -11.36
CA ARG A 32 -8.85 -9.11 -10.59
C ARG A 32 -8.41 -9.87 -9.34
N THR A 33 -7.30 -10.60 -9.40
CA THR A 33 -6.74 -11.31 -8.25
C THR A 33 -6.12 -10.35 -7.25
N ALA A 34 -5.45 -9.28 -7.72
CA ALA A 34 -4.92 -8.22 -6.84
C ALA A 34 -6.03 -7.50 -6.06
N VAL A 35 -7.13 -7.18 -6.73
CA VAL A 35 -8.32 -6.57 -6.12
C VAL A 35 -9.00 -7.53 -5.17
N LEU A 36 -9.18 -8.81 -5.55
CA LEU A 36 -9.82 -9.79 -4.67
C LEU A 36 -8.98 -10.05 -3.41
N CYS A 37 -7.65 -10.13 -3.54
CA CYS A 37 -6.74 -10.22 -2.39
C CYS A 37 -6.85 -8.97 -1.51
N SER A 38 -6.84 -7.76 -2.09
CA SER A 38 -7.02 -6.50 -1.34
C SER A 38 -8.37 -6.40 -0.65
N ALA A 39 -9.42 -6.93 -1.29
CA ALA A 39 -10.77 -6.90 -0.77
C ALA A 39 -10.91 -7.82 0.44
N LEU A 40 -10.24 -8.97 0.43
CA LEU A 40 -10.27 -9.94 1.53
C LEU A 40 -9.42 -9.52 2.72
N PHE A 41 -8.22 -8.98 2.47
CA PHE A 41 -7.30 -8.61 3.52
C PHE A 41 -6.65 -7.24 3.25
N PRO A 42 -6.66 -6.33 4.24
CA PRO A 42 -5.97 -5.05 4.13
C PRO A 42 -4.48 -5.27 3.81
N GLY A 43 -3.97 -4.55 2.79
CA GLY A 43 -2.58 -4.66 2.34
C GLY A 43 -2.24 -5.87 1.44
N ALA A 44 -3.13 -6.85 1.28
CA ALA A 44 -2.80 -8.07 0.53
C ALA A 44 -2.63 -7.90 -0.99
N GLY A 45 -3.25 -6.88 -1.61
CA GLY A 45 -2.95 -6.55 -3.01
C GLY A 45 -1.56 -5.99 -3.23
N GLN A 46 -1.03 -5.26 -2.26
CA GLN A 46 0.34 -4.74 -2.32
C GLN A 46 1.36 -5.88 -2.19
N ILE A 47 1.06 -6.88 -1.36
CA ILE A 47 1.83 -8.13 -1.27
C ILE A 47 1.78 -8.89 -2.61
N TYR A 48 0.59 -9.03 -3.22
CA TYR A 48 0.43 -9.65 -4.54
C TYR A 48 1.24 -8.93 -5.62
N ASN A 49 1.27 -7.60 -5.57
CA ASN A 49 2.07 -6.78 -6.47
C ASN A 49 3.58 -6.84 -6.17
N GLY A 50 4.01 -7.50 -5.09
CA GLY A 50 5.43 -7.61 -4.68
C GLY A 50 5.96 -6.37 -3.96
N LYS A 51 5.09 -5.42 -3.64
CA LYS A 51 5.44 -4.12 -3.04
C LYS A 51 5.31 -4.18 -1.52
N TRP A 52 6.24 -4.88 -0.88
CA TRP A 52 6.22 -5.15 0.57
C TRP A 52 6.27 -3.89 1.44
N LEU A 53 7.07 -2.89 1.05
CA LEU A 53 7.14 -1.63 1.79
C LEU A 53 5.82 -0.87 1.75
N LYS A 54 5.19 -0.78 0.57
CA LYS A 54 3.85 -0.20 0.42
C LYS A 54 2.84 -0.96 1.26
N ALA A 55 2.86 -2.30 1.20
CA ALA A 55 1.97 -3.15 1.99
C ALA A 55 2.10 -2.85 3.49
N GLY A 56 3.34 -2.76 4.00
CA GLY A 56 3.62 -2.47 5.41
C GLY A 56 3.10 -1.10 5.85
N ILE A 57 3.38 -0.04 5.08
CA ILE A 57 2.93 1.33 5.39
C ILE A 57 1.40 1.40 5.45
N LEU A 58 0.75 0.79 4.46
CA LEU A 58 -0.69 0.86 4.27
C LEU A 58 -1.45 0.06 5.34
N SER A 59 -0.97 -1.16 5.63
CA SER A 59 -1.49 -1.99 6.72
C SER A 59 -1.29 -1.31 8.08
N GLY A 60 -0.16 -0.61 8.27
CA GLY A 60 0.10 0.18 9.48
C GLY A 60 -0.87 1.36 9.63
N LEU A 61 -1.18 2.06 8.53
CA LEU A 61 -2.13 3.18 8.53
C LEU A 61 -3.57 2.71 8.81
N GLU A 62 -3.99 1.62 8.19
CA GLU A 62 -5.28 0.97 8.48
C GLU A 62 -5.36 0.53 9.95
N GLY A 63 -4.34 -0.20 10.43
CA GLY A 63 -4.27 -0.63 11.82
C GLY A 63 -4.34 0.54 12.81
N TYR A 64 -3.66 1.65 12.51
CA TYR A 64 -3.70 2.86 13.34
C TYR A 64 -5.09 3.50 13.38
N THR A 65 -5.75 3.66 12.23
CA THR A 65 -7.09 4.28 12.17
C THR A 65 -8.12 3.43 12.89
N LEU A 66 -8.07 2.11 12.75
CA LEU A 66 -8.94 1.17 13.46
C LEU A 66 -8.66 1.14 14.96
N TYR A 67 -7.38 1.11 15.37
CA TYR A 67 -6.99 1.18 16.78
C TYR A 67 -7.52 2.45 17.45
N ARG A 68 -7.38 3.60 16.79
CA ARG A 68 -7.92 4.88 17.28
C ARG A 68 -9.44 4.84 17.36
N ALA A 69 -10.11 4.34 16.33
CA ALA A 69 -11.57 4.20 16.33
C ALA A 69 -12.05 3.30 17.48
N HIS A 70 -11.29 2.25 17.83
CA HIS A 70 -11.58 1.36 18.94
C HIS A 70 -11.46 2.07 20.30
N ILE A 71 -10.38 2.83 20.54
CA ILE A 71 -10.23 3.59 21.80
C ILE A 71 -11.37 4.60 21.97
N PHE A 72 -11.68 5.39 20.94
CA PHE A 72 -12.79 6.34 21.02
C PHE A 72 -14.15 5.65 21.18
N HIS A 73 -14.28 4.39 20.75
CA HIS A 73 -15.48 3.61 20.98
C HIS A 73 -15.64 3.23 22.45
N GLU A 74 -14.55 2.88 23.15
CA GLU A 74 -14.57 2.63 24.60
C GLU A 74 -14.90 3.90 25.39
N ASP A 75 -14.28 5.03 25.04
CA ASP A 75 -14.56 6.33 25.65
C ASP A 75 -16.04 6.73 25.48
N TYR A 76 -16.59 6.53 24.28
CA TYR A 76 -18.02 6.75 24.01
C TYR A 76 -18.94 5.83 24.82
N GLN A 77 -18.58 4.56 25.01
CA GLN A 77 -19.39 3.65 25.82
C GLN A 77 -19.38 4.03 27.30
N ARG A 78 -18.27 4.62 27.76
CA ARG A 78 -18.10 5.08 29.14
C ARG A 78 -18.91 6.34 29.44
N ASP A 79 -18.97 7.28 28.49
CA ASP A 79 -19.81 8.47 28.58
C ASP A 79 -20.52 8.76 27.26
N ARG A 80 -21.80 8.38 27.19
CA ARG A 80 -22.61 8.56 25.98
C ARG A 80 -22.95 10.03 25.70
N THR A 81 -22.79 10.92 26.68
CA THR A 81 -23.05 12.36 26.51
C THR A 81 -21.85 13.10 25.91
N ASP A 82 -20.67 12.47 25.89
CA ASP A 82 -19.49 12.99 25.23
C ASP A 82 -19.66 12.95 23.70
N THR A 83 -20.00 14.12 23.15
CA THR A 83 -20.19 14.32 21.72
C THR A 83 -18.85 14.30 20.97
N GLU A 84 -17.75 14.67 21.62
CA GLU A 84 -16.41 14.64 21.02
C GLU A 84 -15.96 13.20 20.78
N ALA A 85 -16.20 12.28 21.71
CA ALA A 85 -15.91 10.86 21.55
C ALA A 85 -16.68 10.27 20.34
N GLN A 86 -17.95 10.64 20.17
CA GLN A 86 -18.77 10.21 19.03
C GLN A 86 -18.22 10.71 17.69
N ILE A 87 -17.90 12.01 17.61
CA ILE A 87 -17.36 12.64 16.40
C ILE A 87 -16.01 12.02 16.05
N ASN A 88 -15.13 11.85 17.03
CA ASN A 88 -13.80 11.28 16.82
C ASN A 88 -13.87 9.81 16.40
N ARG A 89 -14.75 9.00 16.98
CA ARG A 89 -14.96 7.61 16.54
C ARG A 89 -15.39 7.56 15.08
N ASN A 90 -16.40 8.32 14.70
CA ASN A 90 -16.91 8.34 13.32
C ASN A 90 -15.84 8.86 12.34
N LYS A 91 -15.08 9.88 12.73
CA LYS A 91 -13.97 10.43 11.94
C LYS A 91 -12.90 9.38 11.64
N HIS A 92 -12.48 8.60 12.64
CA HIS A 92 -11.46 7.57 12.43
C HIS A 92 -12.00 6.37 11.65
N LEU A 93 -13.28 6.03 11.78
CA LEU A 93 -13.92 5.03 10.91
C LEU A 93 -13.95 5.49 9.44
N TRP A 94 -14.24 6.76 9.19
CA TRP A 94 -14.16 7.33 7.84
C TRP A 94 -12.73 7.33 7.29
N TYR A 95 -11.73 7.60 8.13
CA TYR A 95 -10.33 7.45 7.72
C TYR A 95 -9.98 6.00 7.40
N ALA A 96 -10.39 5.04 8.22
CA ALA A 96 -10.17 3.63 7.94
C ALA A 96 -10.80 3.21 6.60
N ALA A 97 -12.05 3.60 6.36
CA ALA A 97 -12.74 3.32 5.09
C ALA A 97 -12.04 3.98 3.90
N GLY A 98 -11.58 5.23 4.05
CA GLY A 98 -10.85 5.95 3.00
C GLY A 98 -9.50 5.30 2.67
N VAL A 99 -8.74 4.89 3.69
CA VAL A 99 -7.45 4.19 3.50
C VAL A 99 -7.66 2.83 2.83
N TYR A 100 -8.71 2.09 3.22
CA TYR A 100 -9.06 0.81 2.60
C TYR A 100 -9.43 0.95 1.12
N VAL A 101 -10.24 1.94 0.75
CA VAL A 101 -10.56 2.17 -0.67
C VAL A 101 -9.31 2.62 -1.44
N TYR A 102 -8.52 3.51 -0.88
CA TYR A 102 -7.27 3.97 -1.50
C TYR A 102 -6.30 2.81 -1.74
N SER A 103 -6.16 1.91 -0.76
CA SER A 103 -5.26 0.76 -0.86
C SER A 103 -5.62 -0.17 -2.00
N MET A 104 -6.92 -0.42 -2.17
CA MET A 104 -7.46 -1.26 -3.22
C MET A 104 -7.27 -0.63 -4.60
N LEU A 105 -7.45 0.70 -4.72
CA LEU A 105 -7.24 1.44 -5.97
C LEU A 105 -5.76 1.47 -6.37
N ASP A 106 -4.84 1.76 -5.44
CA ASP A 106 -3.39 1.75 -5.73
C ASP A 106 -2.94 0.35 -6.19
N ALA A 107 -3.41 -0.71 -5.52
CA ALA A 107 -3.11 -2.08 -5.91
C ALA A 107 -3.69 -2.46 -7.28
N TYR A 108 -4.91 -2.00 -7.60
CA TYR A 108 -5.53 -2.21 -8.90
C TYR A 108 -4.78 -1.52 -10.03
N VAL A 109 -4.44 -0.24 -9.85
CA VAL A 109 -3.67 0.54 -10.82
C VAL A 109 -2.28 -0.08 -11.01
N ASP A 110 -1.61 -0.47 -9.94
CA ASP A 110 -0.30 -1.13 -10.02
C ASP A 110 -0.37 -2.47 -10.76
N ALA A 111 -1.42 -3.26 -10.54
CA ALA A 111 -1.61 -4.52 -11.26
C ALA A 111 -1.96 -4.29 -12.75
N HIS A 112 -2.78 -3.28 -13.06
CA HIS A 112 -3.08 -2.92 -14.45
C HIS A 112 -1.86 -2.35 -15.18
N LEU A 113 -0.99 -1.62 -14.46
CA LEU A 113 0.24 -1.09 -15.03
C LEU A 113 1.28 -2.20 -15.31
N SER A 114 1.21 -3.33 -14.61
CA SER A 114 2.15 -4.44 -14.80
C SER A 114 2.10 -5.08 -16.19
N SER A 115 0.99 -4.91 -16.93
CA SER A 115 0.84 -5.41 -18.31
C SER A 115 1.40 -4.46 -19.38
N PHE A 116 1.86 -3.26 -19.03
CA PHE A 116 2.44 -2.38 -20.03
C PHE A 116 3.85 -2.84 -20.40
N PRO A 117 4.16 -2.98 -21.70
CA PRO A 117 5.52 -3.27 -22.14
C PRO A 117 6.42 -2.12 -21.69
N VAL A 118 7.46 -2.45 -20.93
CA VAL A 118 8.53 -1.50 -20.60
C VAL A 118 9.26 -1.22 -21.90
N GLY A 119 8.95 -0.08 -22.53
CA GLY A 119 9.64 0.35 -23.73
C GLY A 119 11.11 0.58 -23.41
N ASN A 120 12.01 -0.16 -24.08
CA ASN A 120 13.43 0.17 -24.08
C ASN A 120 13.58 1.51 -24.80
N LEU A 121 13.56 2.60 -24.04
CA LEU A 121 13.92 3.95 -24.48
C LEU A 121 15.42 3.95 -24.79
N ALA A 122 15.79 3.47 -25.96
CA ALA A 122 17.14 3.60 -26.47
C ALA A 122 17.30 5.03 -27.00
N PHE A 123 17.98 5.88 -26.22
CA PHE A 123 18.47 7.15 -26.74
C PHE A 123 19.62 6.85 -27.69
N ASP A 124 19.44 7.14 -28.97
CA ASP A 124 20.53 7.11 -29.93
C ASP A 124 21.32 8.44 -29.84
N PRO A 125 22.53 8.45 -29.26
CA PRO A 125 23.30 9.67 -29.10
C PRO A 125 23.83 10.22 -30.43
N VAL A 126 23.88 9.39 -31.49
CA VAL A 126 24.39 9.78 -32.81
C VAL A 126 23.34 10.59 -33.57
N ASN A 127 22.08 10.11 -33.58
CA ASN A 127 21.00 10.79 -34.28
C ASN A 127 20.18 11.74 -33.40
N ARG A 128 20.48 11.82 -32.09
CA ARG A 128 19.68 12.56 -31.08
C ARG A 128 18.18 12.25 -31.17
N SER A 129 17.84 11.01 -31.49
CA SER A 129 16.47 10.56 -31.68
C SER A 129 16.08 9.57 -30.60
N LEU A 130 14.87 9.72 -30.07
CA LEU A 130 14.26 8.76 -29.14
C LEU A 130 13.49 7.73 -29.97
N GLN A 131 13.94 6.47 -29.94
CA GLN A 131 13.24 5.37 -30.59
C GLN A 131 12.40 4.62 -29.55
N PHE A 132 11.07 4.64 -29.75
CA PHE A 132 10.15 3.79 -28.99
C PHE A 132 9.98 2.47 -29.74
N ALA A 133 10.65 1.42 -29.29
CA ALA A 133 10.44 0.07 -29.80
C ALA A 133 9.34 -0.62 -28.97
N LEU A 134 8.11 -0.62 -29.49
CA LEU A 134 7.00 -1.41 -28.93
C LEU A 134 7.06 -2.79 -29.59
N ILE A 135 7.71 -3.76 -28.94
CA ILE A 135 7.72 -5.15 -29.39
C ILE A 135 6.36 -5.74 -28.98
N LEU A 136 5.45 -5.86 -29.94
CA LEU A 136 4.20 -6.60 -29.77
C LEU A 136 4.42 -8.00 -30.33
N GLU A 137 4.63 -8.97 -29.44
CA GLU A 137 4.57 -10.39 -29.81
C GLU A 137 3.08 -10.80 -29.84
N PHE A 138 2.62 -11.29 -30.99
CA PHE A 138 1.28 -11.85 -31.20
C PHE A 138 1.36 -13.37 -31.24
#